data_AF-A0A919IV04-F1
#
_entry.id   AF-A0A919IV04-F1
#
_cell.length_a   1.000
_cell.length_b   1.000
_cell.length_c   1.000
_cell.angle_alpha   90.00
_cell.angle_beta   90.00
_cell.angle_gamma   90.00
#
_symmetry.space_group_name_H-M   'P 1'
#
loop_
_entity.id
_entity.type
_entity.pdbx_description
1 polymer ?
#
loop_
_entity_poly.entity_id
_entity_poly.type
_entity_poly.pdbx_seq_one_letter_code
_entity_poly.pdbx_strand_id
1 'polypeptide(L)'
;MTDGLVPAGSPAGTVFSAAPGAVARIVGVSLGHRTLAEADHWIQELDPAPVLACTHLVPSPYPHVAISLLTPEPFDTEPSLRAAADAAATGPAGRAVLFPGSTRLTGSLSVSEILQRSSIARVEILGSGPAGPSAVVDTGDFVRPQFRSGELVLVTTPAAGGVLVPFERRDPTPCCAAH
;
A
#
# COMPACT_ATOMS: atom_id res chain seq x y z
N MET A 1 -19.99 34.79 12.58
CA MET A 1 -18.67 35.41 12.86
C MET A 1 -18.09 34.62 14.01
N THR A 2 -17.12 33.73 13.87
CA THR A 2 -16.01 33.62 12.90
C THR A 2 -15.73 32.14 12.63
N ASP A 3 -15.65 31.84 11.33
CA ASP A 3 -15.15 30.60 10.74
C ASP A 3 -13.64 30.49 11.01
N GLY A 4 -13.21 29.39 11.62
CA GLY A 4 -11.81 29.12 11.96
C GLY A 4 -11.26 28.02 11.07
N LEU A 5 -10.97 28.38 9.81
CA LEU A 5 -10.27 27.55 8.84
C LEU A 5 -8.90 27.14 9.40
N VAL A 6 -8.75 25.88 9.81
CA VAL A 6 -7.46 25.26 10.13
C VAL A 6 -6.75 25.01 8.79
N PRO A 7 -5.52 25.51 8.57
CA PRO A 7 -4.80 25.20 7.34
C PRO A 7 -4.41 23.72 7.34
N ALA A 8 -4.87 22.99 6.32
CA ALA A 8 -4.35 21.68 5.96
C ALA A 8 -2.94 21.86 5.37
N GLY A 9 -1.95 21.99 6.25
CA GLY A 9 -0.55 21.81 5.87
C GLY A 9 -0.25 20.32 5.87
N SER A 10 0.12 19.77 4.72
CA SER A 10 0.74 18.44 4.66
C SER A 10 1.93 18.41 5.62
N PRO A 11 1.99 17.48 6.59
CA PRO A 11 3.18 17.33 7.40
C PRO A 11 4.27 16.76 6.50
N ALA A 12 5.10 17.65 5.96
CA ALA A 12 6.30 17.28 5.23
C ALA A 12 7.21 16.52 6.21
N GLY A 13 7.21 15.19 6.13
CA GLY A 13 8.18 14.38 6.84
C GLY A 13 9.58 14.76 6.36
N THR A 14 10.43 15.21 7.28
CA THR A 14 11.82 15.50 6.96
C THR A 14 12.54 14.20 6.65
N VAL A 15 12.97 14.05 5.40
CA VAL A 15 13.83 12.95 4.96
C VAL A 15 15.28 13.34 5.28
N PHE A 16 15.99 12.50 6.01
CA PHE A 16 17.43 12.64 6.19
C PHE A 16 18.14 11.71 5.23
N SER A 17 19.06 12.24 4.41
CA SER A 17 19.86 11.43 3.49
C SER A 17 20.69 10.39 4.24
N ALA A 18 20.60 9.13 3.83
CA ALA A 18 21.37 8.03 4.38
C ALA A 18 22.85 8.19 4.08
N ALA A 19 23.68 7.67 4.99
CA ALA A 19 25.10 7.54 4.74
C ALA A 19 25.36 6.56 3.57
N PRO A 20 26.41 6.79 2.75
CA PRO A 20 26.76 5.88 1.66
C PRO A 20 27.00 4.46 2.20
N GLY A 21 26.27 3.48 1.65
CA GLY A 21 26.35 2.07 2.05
C GLY A 21 25.26 1.58 3.01
N ALA A 22 24.26 2.40 3.34
CA ALA A 22 23.10 1.94 4.11
C ALA A 22 22.34 0.83 3.38
N VAL A 23 22.08 -0.27 4.09
CA VAL A 23 21.35 -1.43 3.56
C VAL A 23 19.85 -1.19 3.73
N ALA A 24 19.08 -1.46 2.67
CA ALA A 24 17.63 -1.34 2.72
C ALA A 24 17.04 -2.24 3.82
N ARG A 25 16.21 -1.64 4.66
CA ARG A 25 15.50 -2.32 5.74
C ARG A 25 14.06 -1.83 5.79
N ILE A 26 13.20 -2.58 6.47
CA ILE A 26 11.84 -2.11 6.72
C ILE A 26 11.90 -1.00 7.77
N VAL A 27 11.40 0.18 7.41
CA VAL A 27 11.26 1.35 8.27
C VAL A 27 9.77 1.69 8.35
N GLY A 28 9.29 1.88 9.56
CA GLY A 28 7.94 2.39 9.81
C GLY A 28 7.93 3.92 9.87
N VAL A 29 6.92 4.53 9.28
CA VAL A 29 6.72 5.98 9.22
C VAL A 29 5.27 6.28 9.56
N SER A 30 5.03 7.28 10.40
CA SER A 30 3.68 7.83 10.56
C SER A 30 3.72 9.34 10.62
N LEU A 31 3.04 9.97 9.65
CA LEU A 31 2.92 11.43 9.54
C LEU A 31 1.49 11.91 9.86
N GLY A 32 0.59 11.01 10.26
CA GLY A 32 -0.79 11.36 10.60
C GLY A 32 -1.74 11.54 9.40
N HIS A 33 -1.38 11.01 8.22
CA HIS A 33 -2.24 11.01 7.02
C HIS A 33 -3.65 10.51 7.37
N ARG A 34 -4.66 11.28 6.97
CA ARG A 34 -6.06 11.02 7.33
C ARG A 34 -6.72 10.01 6.40
N THR A 35 -6.17 9.86 5.19
CA THR A 35 -6.71 8.98 4.16
C THR A 35 -5.63 8.13 3.52
N LEU A 36 -6.05 7.00 2.93
CA LEU A 36 -5.16 6.18 2.10
C LEU A 36 -4.66 6.95 0.88
N ALA A 37 -5.49 7.80 0.27
CA ALA A 37 -5.11 8.60 -0.89
C ALA A 37 -3.98 9.58 -0.58
N GLU A 38 -4.04 10.26 0.58
CA GLU A 38 -2.96 11.14 1.05
C GLU A 38 -1.65 10.36 1.24
N ALA A 39 -1.71 9.21 1.92
CA ALA A 39 -0.53 8.38 2.15
C ALA A 39 0.05 7.80 0.85
N ASP A 40 -0.81 7.30 -0.04
CA ASP A 40 -0.43 6.75 -1.35
C ASP A 40 0.21 7.84 -2.22
N HIS A 41 -0.33 9.06 -2.22
CA HIS A 41 0.25 10.19 -2.93
C HIS A 41 1.63 10.55 -2.38
N TRP A 42 1.79 10.67 -1.06
CA TRP A 42 3.09 10.93 -0.44
C TRP A 42 4.13 9.85 -0.78
N ILE A 43 3.73 8.57 -0.79
CA ILE A 43 4.61 7.46 -1.19
C ILE A 43 5.12 7.63 -2.63
N GLN A 44 4.27 8.11 -3.55
CA GLN A 44 4.64 8.30 -4.97
C GLN A 44 5.57 9.49 -5.19
N GLU A 45 5.63 10.43 -4.25
CA GLU A 45 6.51 11.61 -4.31
C GLU A 45 7.90 11.37 -3.72
N LEU A 46 8.14 10.21 -3.09
CA LEU A 46 9.44 9.87 -2.52
C LEU A 46 10.50 9.68 -3.62
N ASP A 47 11.61 10.41 -3.49
CA ASP A 47 12.81 10.26 -4.33
C ASP A 47 14.06 10.11 -3.45
N PRO A 48 14.82 9.00 -3.56
CA PRO A 48 14.56 7.85 -4.43
C PRO A 48 13.31 7.08 -4.02
N ALA A 49 12.62 6.51 -5.01
CA ALA A 49 11.45 5.66 -4.75
C ALA A 49 11.84 4.44 -3.90
N PRO A 50 11.07 4.10 -2.86
CA PRO A 50 11.32 2.93 -2.04
C PRO A 50 11.12 1.64 -2.86
N VAL A 51 11.83 0.57 -2.48
CA VAL A 51 11.71 -0.72 -3.17
C VAL A 51 10.32 -1.34 -2.95
N LEU A 52 9.79 -1.19 -1.73
CA LEU A 52 8.47 -1.63 -1.31
C LEU A 52 7.88 -0.55 -0.39
N ALA A 53 6.61 -0.22 -0.56
CA ALA A 53 5.88 0.65 0.34
C ALA A 53 4.49 0.09 0.61
N CYS A 54 4.12 -0.01 1.88
CA CYS A 54 2.79 -0.46 2.31
C CYS A 54 2.11 0.57 3.20
N THR A 55 0.79 0.68 3.09
CA THR A 55 -0.05 1.44 4.02
C THR A 55 -0.73 0.54 5.04
N HIS A 56 -0.91 1.08 6.25
CA HIS A 56 -1.49 0.42 7.40
C HIS A 56 -2.51 1.36 8.05
N LEU A 57 -3.75 0.91 8.20
CA LEU A 57 -4.76 1.66 8.94
C LEU A 57 -4.52 1.50 10.43
N VAL A 58 -4.41 2.61 11.14
CA VAL A 58 -4.11 2.64 12.58
C VAL A 58 -5.21 3.41 13.33
N PRO A 59 -5.78 2.85 14.40
CA PRO A 59 -6.90 3.49 15.11
C PRO A 59 -6.49 4.57 16.14
N SER A 60 -5.23 4.57 16.58
CA SER A 60 -4.72 5.41 17.69
C SER A 60 -3.43 6.12 17.28
N PRO A 61 -3.18 7.38 17.68
CA PRO A 61 -3.96 8.19 18.63
C PRO A 61 -5.31 8.71 18.10
N TYR A 62 -5.47 8.66 16.78
CA TYR A 62 -6.74 8.83 16.07
C TYR A 62 -6.69 7.96 14.82
N PRO A 63 -7.81 7.70 14.12
CA PRO A 63 -7.80 6.98 12.85
C PRO A 63 -6.91 7.70 11.80
N HIS A 64 -5.83 7.05 11.39
CA HIS A 64 -4.87 7.56 10.41
C HIS A 64 -4.16 6.41 9.68
N VAL A 65 -3.29 6.76 8.73
CA VAL A 65 -2.49 5.82 7.96
C VAL A 65 -1.02 5.91 8.37
N ALA A 66 -0.48 4.78 8.86
CA ALA A 66 0.95 4.56 8.99
C ALA A 66 1.50 3.80 7.77
N ILE A 67 2.80 3.87 7.55
CA ILE A 67 3.46 3.40 6.34
C ILE A 67 4.65 2.54 6.73
N SER A 68 4.90 1.46 5.99
CA SER A 68 6.17 0.73 6.04
C SER A 68 6.88 0.85 4.69
N LEU A 69 8.18 1.09 4.73
CA LEU A 69 9.02 1.31 3.56
C LEU A 69 10.22 0.36 3.61
N LEU A 70 10.53 -0.31 2.51
CA LEU A 70 11.84 -0.96 2.31
C LEU A 70 12.79 0.05 1.69
N THR A 71 13.63 0.64 2.52
CA THR A 71 14.46 1.80 2.17
C THR A 71 15.76 1.83 2.99
N PRO A 72 16.87 2.36 2.45
CA PRO A 72 18.07 2.65 3.23
C PRO A 72 17.93 3.92 4.09
N GLU A 73 16.95 4.77 3.77
CA GLU A 73 16.75 6.10 4.36
C GLU A 73 16.08 6.02 5.74
N PRO A 74 16.61 6.70 6.77
CA PRO A 74 15.89 6.90 8.02
C PRO A 74 14.77 7.93 7.85
N PHE A 75 13.70 7.76 8.62
CA PHE A 75 12.58 8.70 8.69
C PHE A 75 12.36 9.13 10.13
N ASP A 76 12.11 10.43 10.33
CA ASP A 76 11.65 10.91 11.61
C ASP A 76 10.13 10.76 11.74
N THR A 77 9.64 10.64 12.97
CA THR A 77 8.23 10.49 13.28
C THR A 77 7.95 11.18 14.60
N GLU A 78 6.91 12.00 14.62
CA GLU A 78 6.47 12.66 15.84
C GLU A 78 6.32 11.66 17.01
N PRO A 79 6.78 11.99 18.23
CA PRO A 79 6.73 11.05 19.36
C PRO A 79 5.33 10.47 19.62
N SER A 80 4.28 11.26 19.37
CA SER A 80 2.88 10.86 19.51
C SER A 80 2.42 9.80 18.50
N LEU A 81 3.13 9.66 17.38
CA LEU A 81 2.84 8.72 16.29
C LEU A 81 3.82 7.54 16.25
N ARG A 82 4.83 7.54 17.12
CA ARG A 82 5.91 6.54 17.13
C ARG A 82 5.41 5.11 17.23
N ALA A 83 4.43 4.85 18.10
CA ALA A 83 3.85 3.52 18.26
C ALA A 83 3.18 3.00 16.97
N ALA A 84 2.57 3.89 16.17
CA ALA A 84 1.97 3.55 14.89
C ALA A 84 3.05 3.21 13.84
N ALA A 85 4.15 3.97 13.81
CA ALA A 85 5.30 3.68 12.96
C ALA A 85 5.94 2.34 13.33
N ASP A 86 6.18 2.06 14.61
CA ASP A 86 6.79 0.79 15.05
C ASP A 86 5.89 -0.42 14.71
N ALA A 87 4.56 -0.26 14.85
CA ALA A 87 3.60 -1.28 14.43
C ALA A 87 3.61 -1.49 12.90
N ALA A 88 3.74 -0.43 12.11
CA ALA A 88 3.87 -0.55 10.66
C ALA A 88 5.18 -1.27 10.26
N ALA A 89 6.29 -0.96 10.93
CA ALA A 89 7.59 -1.59 10.67
C ALA A 89 7.59 -3.10 10.92
N THR A 90 6.81 -3.57 11.91
CA THR A 90 6.69 -4.99 12.24
C THR A 90 5.66 -5.73 11.39
N GLY A 91 4.85 -5.00 10.60
CA GLY A 91 4.11 -5.50 9.43
C GLY A 91 3.08 -6.60 9.71
N PRO A 92 2.12 -6.44 10.64
CA PRO A 92 1.12 -7.47 10.90
C PRO A 92 0.20 -7.72 9.69
N ALA A 93 -0.12 -6.67 8.92
CA ALA A 93 -0.70 -6.72 7.58
C ALA A 93 -0.72 -5.29 7.00
N GLY A 94 -0.43 -5.14 5.71
CA GLY A 94 -0.49 -3.84 5.01
C GLY A 94 -0.99 -3.97 3.58
N ARG A 95 -1.17 -2.85 2.89
CA ARG A 95 -1.52 -2.81 1.47
C ARG A 95 -0.39 -2.17 0.68
N ALA A 96 0.19 -2.93 -0.24
CA ALA A 96 1.31 -2.45 -1.02
C ALA A 96 0.87 -1.42 -2.05
N VAL A 97 1.52 -0.27 -2.02
CA VAL A 97 1.34 0.84 -2.95
C VAL A 97 2.43 0.80 -4.03
N LEU A 98 3.66 0.51 -3.61
CA LEU A 98 4.81 0.32 -4.48
C LEU A 98 5.44 -1.03 -4.20
N PHE A 99 5.75 -1.78 -5.26
CA PHE A 99 6.48 -3.05 -5.20
C PHE A 99 7.11 -3.36 -6.56
N PRO A 100 8.16 -4.20 -6.61
CA PRO A 100 8.82 -4.56 -7.85
C PRO A 100 7.86 -5.20 -8.86
N GLY A 101 7.86 -4.65 -10.09
CA GLY A 101 7.07 -5.15 -11.21
C GLY A 101 5.62 -4.67 -11.26
N SER A 102 5.16 -3.86 -10.31
CA SER A 102 3.81 -3.27 -10.28
C SER A 102 3.43 -2.57 -11.60
N THR A 103 4.33 -1.79 -12.20
CA THR A 103 4.10 -1.07 -13.47
C THR A 103 3.91 -1.98 -14.70
N ARG A 104 4.23 -3.27 -14.57
CA ARG A 104 4.06 -4.28 -15.63
C ARG A 104 2.71 -5.00 -15.54
N LEU A 105 1.93 -4.76 -14.49
CA LEU A 105 0.64 -5.39 -14.23
C LEU A 105 -0.50 -4.56 -14.80
N THR A 106 -0.58 -4.50 -16.13
CA THR A 106 -1.57 -3.73 -16.89
C THR A 106 -2.42 -4.65 -17.77
N GLY A 107 -3.67 -4.26 -17.99
CA GLY A 107 -4.67 -5.02 -18.74
C GLY A 107 -5.00 -6.40 -18.13
N SER A 108 -5.36 -7.34 -18.99
CA SER A 108 -5.70 -8.71 -18.61
C SER A 108 -4.48 -9.62 -18.65
N LEU A 109 -4.16 -10.24 -17.51
CA LEU A 109 -3.01 -11.12 -17.34
C LEU A 109 -3.43 -12.44 -16.71
N SER A 110 -2.78 -13.53 -17.09
CA SER A 110 -2.88 -14.78 -16.34
C SER A 110 -2.23 -14.65 -14.96
N VAL A 111 -2.68 -15.46 -14.00
CA VAL A 111 -2.03 -15.59 -12.68
C VAL A 111 -0.52 -15.88 -12.85
N SER A 112 -0.16 -16.75 -13.79
CA SER A 112 1.24 -17.07 -14.09
C SER A 112 2.05 -15.84 -14.52
N GLU A 113 1.49 -15.00 -15.40
CA GLU A 113 2.16 -13.76 -15.81
C GLU A 113 2.33 -12.76 -14.66
N ILE A 114 1.34 -12.64 -13.77
CA ILE A 114 1.42 -11.76 -12.60
C ILE A 114 2.58 -12.18 -11.70
N LEU A 115 2.69 -13.47 -11.39
CA LEU A 115 3.74 -14.02 -10.51
C LEU A 115 5.14 -13.92 -11.15
N GLN A 116 5.25 -14.05 -12.47
CA GLN A 116 6.53 -13.94 -13.17
C GLN A 116 7.01 -12.49 -13.34
N ARG A 117 6.09 -11.54 -13.47
CA ARG A 117 6.41 -10.14 -13.79
C ARG A 117 6.58 -9.25 -12.57
N SER A 118 6.19 -9.72 -11.38
CA SER A 118 6.16 -8.94 -10.15
C SER A 118 6.64 -9.74 -8.94
N SER A 119 6.80 -9.05 -7.81
CA SER A 119 7.10 -9.67 -6.52
C SER A 119 5.87 -10.24 -5.79
N ILE A 120 4.72 -10.35 -6.46
CA ILE A 120 3.54 -11.01 -5.90
C ILE A 120 3.86 -12.51 -5.76
N ALA A 121 3.73 -13.04 -4.54
CA ALA A 121 4.03 -14.43 -4.23
C ALA A 121 2.87 -15.37 -4.61
N ARG A 122 1.63 -14.87 -4.51
CA ARG A 122 0.42 -15.67 -4.77
C ARG A 122 -0.78 -14.80 -5.09
N VAL A 123 -1.71 -15.40 -5.84
CA VAL A 123 -3.02 -14.84 -6.15
C VAL A 123 -4.09 -15.71 -5.50
N GLU A 124 -4.97 -15.09 -4.72
CA GLU A 124 -6.07 -15.74 -4.02
C GLU A 124 -7.41 -15.21 -4.54
N ILE A 125 -8.40 -16.09 -4.67
CA ILE A 125 -9.80 -15.75 -4.90
C ILE A 125 -10.46 -15.63 -3.53
N LEU A 126 -11.07 -14.48 -3.26
CA LEU A 126 -11.73 -14.20 -1.99
C LEU A 126 -12.79 -15.28 -1.69
N GLY A 127 -12.62 -15.98 -0.57
CA GLY A 127 -13.53 -17.05 -0.14
C GLY A 127 -13.35 -18.39 -0.86
N SER A 128 -12.40 -18.53 -1.78
CA SER A 128 -12.21 -19.78 -2.56
C SER A 128 -10.76 -20.31 -2.56
N GLY A 129 -9.79 -19.55 -2.05
CA GLY A 129 -8.39 -19.99 -1.94
C GLY A 129 -7.55 -19.63 -3.17
N PRO A 130 -6.44 -20.35 -3.45
CA PRO A 130 -5.52 -20.00 -4.53
C PRO A 130 -6.17 -20.02 -5.92
N ALA A 131 -5.85 -19.02 -6.75
CA ALA A 131 -6.25 -19.01 -8.16
C ALA A 131 -5.35 -19.94 -9.01
N GLY A 132 -5.95 -20.62 -9.99
CA GLY A 132 -5.19 -21.45 -10.94
C GLY A 132 -4.27 -20.62 -11.84
N PRO A 133 -3.13 -21.17 -12.30
CA PRO A 133 -2.11 -20.40 -13.03
C PRO A 133 -2.59 -19.83 -14.37
N SER A 134 -3.60 -20.44 -14.99
CA SER A 134 -4.20 -19.98 -16.25
C SER A 134 -5.40 -19.05 -16.06
N ALA A 135 -5.86 -18.81 -14.82
CA ALA A 135 -6.96 -17.90 -14.57
C ALA A 135 -6.58 -16.48 -14.99
N VAL A 136 -7.47 -15.81 -15.71
CA VAL A 136 -7.25 -14.45 -16.20
C VAL A 136 -7.72 -13.45 -15.14
N VAL A 137 -6.85 -12.51 -14.81
CA VAL A 137 -7.11 -11.36 -13.96
C VAL A 137 -7.12 -10.11 -14.83
N ASP A 138 -8.25 -9.42 -14.92
CA ASP A 138 -8.31 -8.06 -15.42
C ASP A 138 -7.84 -7.12 -14.30
N THR A 139 -6.65 -6.56 -14.47
CA THR A 139 -6.01 -5.72 -13.45
C THR A 139 -6.62 -4.33 -13.34
N GLY A 140 -7.37 -3.87 -14.35
CA GLY A 140 -7.84 -2.48 -14.41
C GLY A 140 -6.71 -1.45 -14.26
N ASP A 141 -5.49 -1.83 -14.63
CA ASP A 141 -4.24 -1.06 -14.47
C ASP A 141 -3.97 -0.60 -13.03
N PHE A 142 -4.54 -1.30 -12.03
CA PHE A 142 -4.39 -1.00 -10.62
C PHE A 142 -4.36 -2.28 -9.77
N VAL A 143 -3.23 -2.52 -9.13
CA VAL A 143 -3.01 -3.71 -8.31
C VAL A 143 -2.48 -3.32 -6.94
N ARG A 144 -3.26 -3.60 -5.89
CA ARG A 144 -2.91 -3.29 -4.49
C ARG A 144 -2.90 -4.56 -3.64
N PRO A 145 -1.84 -5.39 -3.72
CA PRO A 145 -1.77 -6.64 -3.00
C PRO A 145 -1.59 -6.41 -1.49
N GLN A 146 -1.96 -7.41 -0.69
CA GLN A 146 -1.76 -7.37 0.75
C GLN A 146 -0.36 -7.86 1.08
N PHE A 147 0.38 -7.11 1.89
CA PHE A 147 1.61 -7.60 2.50
C PHE A 147 1.25 -8.38 3.77
N ARG A 148 1.48 -9.69 3.76
CA ARG A 148 1.14 -10.62 4.84
C ARG A 148 2.34 -11.52 5.13
N SER A 149 2.85 -11.50 6.35
CA SER A 149 3.93 -12.40 6.78
C SER A 149 5.16 -12.41 5.86
N GLY A 150 5.53 -11.26 5.29
CA GLY A 150 6.67 -11.14 4.37
C GLY A 150 6.36 -11.35 2.89
N GLU A 151 5.12 -11.71 2.54
CA GLU A 151 4.71 -11.99 1.16
C GLU A 151 3.66 -11.01 0.65
N LEU A 152 3.68 -10.73 -0.66
CA LEU A 152 2.62 -10.02 -1.35
C LEU A 152 1.57 -11.00 -1.88
N VAL A 153 0.34 -10.85 -1.40
CA VAL A 153 -0.81 -11.67 -1.76
C VAL A 153 -1.83 -10.80 -2.48
N LEU A 154 -2.03 -11.06 -3.78
CA LEU A 154 -3.09 -10.41 -4.53
C LEU A 154 -4.41 -11.13 -4.29
N VAL A 155 -5.34 -10.47 -3.62
CA VAL A 155 -6.71 -10.97 -3.44
C VAL A 155 -7.57 -10.49 -4.60
N THR A 156 -8.31 -11.41 -5.20
CA THR A 156 -9.18 -11.20 -6.36
C THR A 156 -10.61 -11.62 -6.05
N THR A 157 -11.55 -11.16 -6.87
CA THR A 157 -12.96 -11.58 -6.84
C THR A 157 -13.40 -12.00 -8.24
N PRO A 158 -14.32 -12.98 -8.38
CA PRO A 158 -14.89 -13.32 -9.67
C PRO A 158 -15.70 -12.15 -10.27
N ALA A 159 -15.59 -11.96 -11.57
CA ALA A 159 -16.39 -11.01 -12.36
C ALA A 159 -17.07 -11.72 -13.55
N ALA A 160 -17.92 -10.97 -14.27
CA ALA A 160 -18.62 -11.49 -15.45
C ALA A 160 -17.63 -11.99 -16.51
N GLY A 161 -17.97 -13.07 -17.22
CA GLY A 161 -17.11 -13.63 -18.27
C GLY A 161 -16.01 -14.57 -17.77
N GLY A 162 -16.04 -14.98 -16.50
CA GLY A 162 -15.09 -15.94 -15.94
C GLY A 162 -13.70 -15.36 -15.68
N VAL A 163 -13.57 -14.03 -15.70
CA VAL A 163 -12.34 -13.32 -15.31
C VAL A 163 -12.37 -12.98 -13.82
N LEU A 164 -11.18 -12.84 -13.26
CA LEU A 164 -10.96 -12.32 -11.92
C LEU A 164 -10.65 -10.82 -12.00
N VAL A 165 -10.98 -10.07 -10.96
CA VAL A 165 -10.56 -8.67 -10.79
C VAL A 165 -9.93 -8.50 -9.41
N PRO A 166 -8.93 -7.61 -9.23
CA PRO A 166 -8.44 -7.24 -7.91
C PRO A 166 -9.58 -6.86 -6.96
N PHE A 167 -9.51 -7.31 -5.71
CA PHE A 167 -10.49 -6.98 -4.68
C PHE A 167 -10.54 -5.47 -4.41
N GLU A 168 -9.37 -4.82 -4.47
CA GLU A 168 -9.25 -3.38 -4.29
C GLU A 168 -9.29 -2.67 -5.64
N ARG A 169 -10.14 -1.65 -5.73
CA ARG A 169 -10.30 -0.83 -6.93
C ARG A 169 -9.69 0.55 -6.70
N ARG A 170 -9.16 1.15 -7.77
CA ARG A 170 -8.62 2.52 -7.75
C ARG A 170 -9.67 3.52 -7.25
N ASP A 171 -10.87 3.43 -7.83
CA ASP A 171 -12.03 4.23 -7.45
C ASP A 171 -13.07 3.28 -6.84
N PRO A 172 -13.10 3.08 -5.51
CA PRO A 172 -14.17 2.32 -4.90
C PRO A 172 -15.48 3.05 -5.21
N THR A 173 -16.47 2.32 -5.75
CA THR A 173 -17.84 2.84 -5.83
C THR A 173 -18.22 3.29 -4.41
N PRO A 174 -18.62 4.56 -4.20
CA PRO A 174 -18.94 5.04 -2.87
C PRO A 174 -20.12 4.23 -2.34
N CYS A 175 -19.84 3.27 -1.45
CA CYS A 175 -20.86 2.38 -0.92
C CYS A 175 -21.46 2.87 0.40
N CYS A 176 -21.04 4.01 0.95
CA CYS A 176 -21.56 4.52 2.23
C CYS A 176 -21.57 6.06 2.34
N ALA A 177 -22.16 6.79 1.38
CA ALA A 177 -22.34 8.25 1.50
C ALA A 177 -23.70 8.68 2.08
N ALA A 178 -24.58 7.77 2.49
CA ALA A 178 -25.91 8.11 3.00
C ALA A 178 -26.39 7.15 4.09
N HIS A 179 -25.87 7.29 5.32
CA HIS A 179 -26.50 6.73 6.53
C HIS A 179 -26.28 7.67 7.72
#